data_AF-A0A087YRW1-F1
#
_entry.id   AF-A0A087YRW1-F1
#
_cell.length_a   1.000
_cell.length_b   1.000
_cell.length_c   1.000
_cell.angle_alpha   90.00
_cell.angle_beta   90.00
_cell.angle_gamma   90.00
#
_symmetry.space_group_name_H-M   'P 1'
#
loop_
_entity.id
_entity.type
_entity.pdbx_description
1 polymer ?
#
loop_
_entity_poly.entity_id
_entity_poly.type
_entity_poly.pdbx_seq_one_letter_code
_entity_poly.pdbx_strand_id
1 'polypeptide(L)'
;MPTRNTSGKQQNDQKESKEKKDSQQASAAASERRKANEANDMITEVLRELKELRKENQNGFAETKVALTRLETSERDLKEHMDTLEQRLEEAENWTGTTEEVSQRNERVLRNMLRREALLTNQCDDLQNRMRRNNLRIYQVPEGSEKQDMVGFVKDIIRNTLLLQEDLSIERAHQALGSRPADT
;
A
#
# COMPACT_ATOMS: atom_id res chain seq x y z
N MET A 1 -44.88 73.95 -110.53
CA MET A 1 -45.94 73.51 -109.59
C MET A 1 -45.92 71.97 -109.55
N PRO A 2 -46.28 71.30 -108.45
CA PRO A 2 -45.37 70.92 -107.34
C PRO A 2 -45.30 69.36 -107.16
N THR A 3 -44.74 68.70 -106.13
CA THR A 3 -44.42 69.09 -104.73
C THR A 3 -43.30 68.23 -104.11
N ARG A 4 -42.62 68.79 -103.09
CA ARG A 4 -41.77 68.19 -102.05
C ARG A 4 -42.44 67.02 -101.29
N ASN A 5 -41.67 65.99 -100.88
CA ASN A 5 -41.83 65.45 -99.52
C ASN A 5 -40.54 64.81 -98.95
N THR A 6 -40.31 64.98 -97.64
CA THR A 6 -39.11 64.53 -96.92
C THR A 6 -39.50 63.84 -95.62
N SER A 7 -39.76 62.52 -95.68
CA SER A 7 -40.15 61.71 -94.52
C SER A 7 -39.44 60.36 -94.52
N GLY A 8 -38.23 60.30 -93.93
CA GLY A 8 -37.45 59.06 -93.85
C GLY A 8 -36.38 58.98 -92.76
N LYS A 9 -36.11 60.07 -92.02
CA LYS A 9 -35.03 60.11 -91.01
C LYS A 9 -35.48 60.09 -89.53
N GLN A 10 -36.76 60.29 -89.22
CA GLN A 10 -37.22 60.35 -87.81
C GLN A 10 -37.74 59.02 -87.24
N GLN A 11 -37.99 58.00 -88.07
CA GLN A 11 -38.48 56.69 -87.59
C GLN A 11 -37.37 55.71 -87.18
N ASN A 12 -36.11 55.97 -87.54
CA ASN A 12 -35.00 55.06 -87.20
C ASN A 12 -34.43 55.37 -85.79
N ASP A 13 -34.18 56.65 -85.48
CA ASP A 13 -33.63 57.07 -84.18
C ASP A 13 -34.57 56.75 -82.99
N GLN A 14 -35.88 56.83 -83.20
CA GLN A 14 -36.88 56.44 -82.19
C GLN A 14 -36.96 54.91 -81.98
N LYS A 15 -36.56 54.11 -82.98
CA LYS A 15 -36.53 52.65 -82.86
C LYS A 15 -35.28 52.19 -82.13
N GLU A 16 -34.10 52.70 -82.51
CA GLU A 16 -32.85 52.44 -81.78
C GLU A 16 -32.91 52.88 -80.32
N SER A 17 -33.52 54.05 -80.01
CA SER A 17 -33.61 54.54 -78.64
C SER A 17 -34.61 53.77 -77.78
N LYS A 18 -35.62 53.13 -78.38
CA LYS A 18 -36.50 52.15 -77.70
C LYS A 18 -35.76 50.84 -77.44
N GLU A 19 -35.11 50.28 -78.45
CA GLU A 19 -34.35 49.03 -78.35
C GLU A 19 -33.18 49.17 -77.34
N LYS A 20 -32.51 50.34 -77.28
CA LYS A 20 -31.50 50.66 -76.25
C LYS A 20 -32.11 50.75 -74.84
N LYS A 21 -33.32 51.28 -74.67
CA LYS A 21 -34.03 51.33 -73.38
C LYS A 21 -34.49 49.96 -72.91
N ASP A 22 -35.11 49.17 -73.79
CA ASP A 22 -35.58 47.82 -73.48
C ASP A 22 -34.39 46.89 -73.18
N SER A 23 -33.29 47.01 -73.93
CA SER A 23 -32.04 46.28 -73.64
C SER A 23 -31.40 46.70 -72.31
N GLN A 24 -31.42 48.00 -71.96
CA GLN A 24 -30.98 48.47 -70.64
C GLN A 24 -31.88 47.95 -69.50
N GLN A 25 -33.21 48.00 -69.64
CA GLN A 25 -34.14 47.45 -68.64
C GLN A 25 -34.02 45.92 -68.51
N ALA A 26 -33.85 45.19 -69.61
CA ALA A 26 -33.58 43.75 -69.58
C ALA A 26 -32.24 43.45 -68.89
N SER A 27 -31.20 44.27 -69.12
CA SER A 27 -29.90 44.09 -68.46
C SER A 27 -29.94 44.38 -66.95
N ALA A 28 -30.72 45.38 -66.53
CA ALA A 28 -30.96 45.69 -65.12
C ALA A 28 -31.73 44.56 -64.42
N ALA A 29 -32.85 44.11 -65.01
CA ALA A 29 -33.63 43.00 -64.47
C ALA A 29 -32.84 41.68 -64.43
N ALA A 30 -31.94 41.45 -65.40
CA ALA A 30 -31.01 40.32 -65.37
C ALA A 30 -29.94 40.45 -64.25
N SER A 31 -29.45 41.66 -63.97
CA SER A 31 -28.53 41.92 -62.86
C SER A 31 -29.21 41.73 -61.50
N GLU A 32 -30.45 42.20 -61.33
CA GLU A 32 -31.23 41.99 -60.11
C GLU A 32 -31.57 40.50 -59.89
N ARG A 33 -31.94 39.77 -60.95
CA ARG A 33 -32.14 38.31 -60.87
C ARG A 33 -30.86 37.55 -60.52
N ARG A 34 -29.69 37.98 -61.02
CA ARG A 34 -28.39 37.39 -60.63
C ARG A 34 -28.11 37.64 -59.15
N LYS A 35 -28.23 38.89 -58.67
CA LYS A 35 -28.07 39.22 -57.25
C LYS A 35 -29.06 38.49 -56.34
N ALA A 36 -30.30 38.30 -56.79
CA ALA A 36 -31.30 37.53 -56.06
C ALA A 36 -30.97 36.04 -56.01
N ASN A 37 -30.46 35.46 -57.11
CA ASN A 37 -29.98 34.07 -57.12
C ASN A 37 -28.73 33.91 -56.24
N GLU A 38 -27.73 34.79 -56.35
CA GLU A 38 -26.54 34.83 -55.49
C GLU A 38 -26.92 34.94 -53.99
N ALA A 39 -27.91 35.78 -53.66
CA ALA A 39 -28.44 35.88 -52.31
C ALA A 39 -29.17 34.61 -51.85
N ASN A 40 -29.96 33.97 -52.72
CA ASN A 40 -30.61 32.70 -52.43
C ASN A 40 -29.59 31.58 -52.23
N ASP A 41 -28.55 31.51 -53.06
CA ASP A 41 -27.48 30.52 -52.97
C ASP A 41 -26.73 30.68 -51.64
N MET A 42 -26.36 31.91 -51.25
CA MET A 42 -25.79 32.20 -49.93
C MET A 42 -26.72 31.80 -48.78
N ILE A 43 -28.04 32.05 -48.89
CA ILE A 43 -29.02 31.63 -47.87
C ILE A 43 -29.10 30.10 -47.79
N THR A 44 -29.06 29.39 -48.93
CA THR A 44 -29.06 27.91 -48.91
C THR A 44 -27.81 27.33 -48.29
N GLU A 45 -26.66 27.98 -48.48
CA GLU A 45 -25.39 27.55 -47.88
C GLU A 45 -25.35 27.80 -46.37
N VAL A 46 -25.79 28.98 -45.90
CA VAL A 46 -25.95 29.25 -44.46
C VAL A 46 -26.95 28.26 -43.81
N LEU A 47 -28.03 27.89 -44.51
CA LEU A 47 -28.96 26.86 -44.06
C LEU A 47 -28.38 25.44 -44.08
N ARG A 48 -27.36 25.17 -44.91
CA ARG A 48 -26.59 23.91 -44.92
C ARG A 48 -25.69 23.86 -43.68
N GLU A 49 -24.88 24.89 -43.47
CA GLU A 49 -23.98 25.01 -42.32
C GLU A 49 -24.74 24.97 -40.99
N LEU A 50 -25.88 25.67 -40.87
CA LEU A 50 -26.72 25.62 -39.65
C LEU A 50 -27.30 24.23 -39.36
N LYS A 51 -27.55 23.40 -40.39
CA LYS A 51 -27.97 22.00 -40.21
C LYS A 51 -26.80 21.12 -39.79
N GLU A 52 -25.61 21.35 -40.34
CA GLU A 52 -24.38 20.64 -39.96
C GLU A 52 -23.99 20.97 -38.52
N LEU A 53 -23.90 22.25 -38.14
CA LEU A 53 -23.65 22.69 -36.76
C LEU A 53 -24.69 22.12 -35.78
N ARG A 54 -25.97 22.02 -36.17
CA ARG A 54 -26.99 21.39 -35.32
C ARG A 54 -26.71 19.89 -35.13
N LYS A 55 -26.28 19.19 -36.17
CA LYS A 55 -25.94 17.77 -36.14
C LYS A 55 -24.65 17.53 -35.32
N GLU A 56 -23.64 18.36 -35.49
CA GLU A 56 -22.40 18.31 -34.71
C GLU A 56 -22.65 18.55 -33.22
N ASN A 57 -23.43 19.58 -32.88
CA ASN A 57 -23.87 19.79 -31.49
C ASN A 57 -24.63 18.58 -30.94
N GLN A 58 -25.57 18.01 -31.71
CA GLN A 58 -26.31 16.81 -31.27
C GLN A 58 -25.39 15.61 -31.03
N ASN A 59 -24.35 15.42 -31.87
CA ASN A 59 -23.34 14.40 -31.67
C ASN A 59 -22.50 14.67 -30.41
N GLY A 60 -22.00 15.90 -30.23
CA GLY A 60 -21.23 16.29 -29.05
C GLY A 60 -22.03 16.17 -27.73
N PHE A 61 -23.33 16.45 -27.76
CA PHE A 61 -24.23 16.19 -26.63
C PHE A 61 -24.42 14.69 -26.36
N ALA A 62 -24.43 13.84 -27.39
CA ALA A 62 -24.48 12.39 -27.21
C ALA A 62 -23.17 11.84 -26.63
N GLU A 63 -22.02 12.30 -27.12
CA GLU A 63 -20.69 11.92 -26.64
C GLU A 63 -20.44 12.36 -25.19
N THR A 64 -20.77 13.61 -24.85
CA THR A 64 -20.66 14.11 -23.46
C THR A 64 -21.61 13.38 -22.52
N LYS A 65 -22.82 13.02 -22.96
CA LYS A 65 -23.74 12.17 -22.17
C LYS A 65 -23.15 10.78 -21.91
N VAL A 66 -22.57 10.14 -22.93
CA VAL A 66 -21.89 8.84 -22.75
C VAL A 66 -20.70 8.97 -21.79
N ALA A 67 -19.87 10.00 -21.93
CA ALA A 67 -18.76 10.27 -21.03
C ALA A 67 -19.21 10.47 -19.58
N LEU A 68 -20.30 11.22 -19.34
CA LEU A 68 -20.91 11.38 -18.02
C LEU A 68 -21.39 10.06 -17.43
N THR A 69 -22.14 9.24 -18.19
CA THR A 69 -22.57 7.92 -17.69
C THR A 69 -21.40 6.99 -17.35
N ARG A 70 -20.28 7.10 -18.07
CA ARG A 70 -19.05 6.36 -17.76
C ARG A 70 -18.37 6.85 -16.48
N LEU A 71 -18.39 8.17 -16.24
CA LEU A 71 -17.90 8.75 -14.99
C LEU A 71 -18.77 8.32 -13.80
N GLU A 72 -20.10 8.42 -13.92
CA GLU A 72 -21.08 7.97 -12.92
C GLU A 72 -20.87 6.49 -12.54
N THR A 73 -20.67 5.60 -13.52
CA THR A 73 -20.35 4.19 -13.23
C THR A 73 -19.02 4.04 -12.52
N SER A 74 -17.96 4.74 -12.97
CA SER A 74 -16.65 4.66 -12.31
C SER A 74 -16.64 5.24 -10.89
N GLU A 75 -17.46 6.26 -10.62
CA GLU A 75 -17.64 6.82 -9.28
C GLU A 75 -18.36 5.82 -8.36
N ARG A 76 -19.38 5.11 -8.88
CA ARG A 76 -20.08 4.06 -8.14
C ARG A 76 -19.16 2.89 -7.79
N ASP A 77 -18.35 2.45 -8.74
CA ASP A 77 -17.41 1.34 -8.55
C ASP A 77 -16.27 1.74 -7.60
N LEU A 78 -15.78 2.99 -7.66
CA LEU A 78 -14.82 3.52 -6.69
C LEU A 78 -15.38 3.58 -5.27
N LYS A 79 -16.67 3.93 -5.09
CA LYS A 79 -17.33 3.89 -3.78
C LYS A 79 -17.43 2.47 -3.24
N GLU A 80 -17.86 1.50 -4.05
CA GLU A 80 -17.92 0.09 -3.66
C GLU A 80 -16.54 -0.49 -3.29
N HIS A 81 -15.48 -0.06 -3.99
CA HIS A 81 -14.09 -0.36 -3.63
C HIS A 81 -13.62 0.35 -2.35
N MET A 82 -14.12 1.55 -2.06
CA MET A 82 -13.80 2.26 -0.82
C MET A 82 -14.47 1.60 0.38
N ASP A 83 -15.78 1.31 0.29
CA ASP A 83 -16.55 0.63 1.34
C ASP A 83 -15.92 -0.74 1.71
N THR A 84 -15.48 -1.51 0.70
CA THR A 84 -14.79 -2.81 0.93
C THR A 84 -13.36 -2.66 1.45
N LEU A 85 -12.68 -1.53 1.24
CA LEU A 85 -11.40 -1.24 1.86
C LEU A 85 -11.58 -0.77 3.31
N GLU A 86 -12.60 0.02 3.62
CA GLU A 86 -12.95 0.45 4.97
C GLU A 86 -13.29 -0.75 5.86
N GLN A 87 -14.15 -1.67 5.40
CA GLN A 87 -14.45 -2.90 6.14
C GLN A 87 -13.18 -3.73 6.41
N ARG A 88 -12.31 -3.91 5.39
CA ARG A 88 -11.06 -4.68 5.55
C ARG A 88 -10.05 -3.99 6.46
N LEU A 89 -10.08 -2.66 6.56
CA LEU A 89 -9.26 -1.90 7.49
C LEU A 89 -9.76 -2.10 8.93
N GLU A 90 -11.08 -1.98 9.16
CA GLU A 90 -11.69 -2.24 10.47
C GLU A 90 -11.42 -3.68 10.96
N GLU A 91 -11.54 -4.68 10.08
CA GLU A 91 -11.18 -6.08 10.38
C GLU A 91 -9.70 -6.22 10.76
N ALA A 92 -8.79 -5.55 10.04
CA ALA A 92 -7.35 -5.59 10.30
C ALA A 92 -6.96 -4.85 11.59
N GLU A 93 -7.60 -3.72 11.91
CA GLU A 93 -7.41 -2.97 13.15
C GLU A 93 -7.88 -3.80 14.36
N ASN A 94 -9.06 -4.41 14.28
CA ASN A 94 -9.58 -5.31 15.32
C ASN A 94 -8.69 -6.55 15.53
N TRP A 95 -8.19 -7.16 14.45
CA TRP A 95 -7.26 -8.28 14.53
C TRP A 95 -5.91 -7.88 15.13
N THR A 96 -5.43 -6.67 14.82
CA THR A 96 -4.20 -6.12 15.40
C THR A 96 -4.38 -5.87 16.89
N GLY A 97 -5.45 -5.17 17.31
CA GLY A 97 -5.73 -4.89 18.72
C GLY A 97 -5.87 -6.16 19.56
N THR A 98 -6.62 -7.17 19.10
CA THR A 98 -6.73 -8.46 19.79
C THR A 98 -5.39 -9.21 19.87
N THR A 99 -4.56 -9.13 18.84
CA THR A 99 -3.20 -9.71 18.84
C THR A 99 -2.29 -8.98 19.84
N GLU A 100 -2.36 -7.65 19.93
CA GLU A 100 -1.62 -6.85 20.91
C GLU A 100 -2.04 -7.17 22.35
N GLU A 101 -3.34 -7.30 22.64
CA GLU A 101 -3.84 -7.70 23.97
C GLU A 101 -3.31 -9.07 24.40
N VAL A 102 -3.34 -10.06 23.49
CA VAL A 102 -2.80 -11.40 23.72
C VAL A 102 -1.28 -11.34 23.95
N SER A 103 -0.56 -10.54 23.16
CA SER A 103 0.88 -10.33 23.31
C SER A 103 1.22 -9.74 24.69
N GLN A 104 0.56 -8.64 25.08
CA GLN A 104 0.73 -8.01 26.40
C GLN A 104 0.42 -8.98 27.55
N ARG A 105 -0.62 -9.81 27.41
CA ARG A 105 -0.97 -10.84 28.39
C ARG A 105 0.14 -11.89 28.50
N ASN A 106 0.66 -12.36 27.37
CA ASN A 106 1.76 -13.34 27.32
C ASN A 106 3.04 -12.79 27.95
N GLU A 107 3.44 -11.53 27.66
CA GLU A 107 4.59 -10.90 28.30
C GLU A 107 4.45 -10.81 29.84
N ARG A 108 3.23 -10.55 30.35
CA ARG A 108 2.98 -10.51 31.80
C ARG A 108 3.14 -11.89 32.42
N VAL A 109 2.65 -12.94 31.75
CA VAL A 109 2.81 -14.34 32.17
C VAL A 109 4.29 -14.74 32.15
N LEU A 110 5.00 -14.48 31.05
CA LEU A 110 6.44 -14.79 30.90
C LEU A 110 7.29 -14.08 31.97
N ARG A 111 7.06 -12.79 32.23
CA ARG A 111 7.75 -12.05 33.31
C ARG A 111 7.50 -12.68 34.69
N ASN A 112 6.30 -13.17 34.95
CA ASN A 112 5.98 -13.86 36.20
C ASN A 112 6.59 -15.26 36.28
N MET A 113 6.68 -15.99 35.16
CA MET A 113 7.36 -17.29 35.10
C MET A 113 8.87 -17.14 35.35
N LEU A 114 9.54 -16.24 34.64
CA LEU A 114 10.98 -15.97 34.81
C LEU A 114 11.35 -15.57 36.25
N ARG A 115 10.49 -14.77 36.91
CA ARG A 115 10.68 -14.43 38.34
C ARG A 115 10.55 -15.65 39.26
N ARG A 116 9.63 -16.57 38.98
CA ARG A 116 9.45 -17.81 39.76
C ARG A 116 10.59 -18.78 39.50
N GLU A 117 11.05 -18.89 38.26
CA GLU A 117 12.22 -19.69 37.89
C GLU A 117 13.47 -19.20 38.63
N ALA A 118 13.78 -17.89 38.58
CA ALA A 118 14.91 -17.33 39.31
C ALA A 118 14.82 -17.57 40.83
N LEU A 119 13.63 -17.43 41.42
CA LEU A 119 13.40 -17.74 42.83
C LEU A 119 13.64 -19.22 43.16
N LEU A 120 13.11 -20.14 42.34
CA LEU A 120 13.27 -21.57 42.52
C LEU A 120 14.73 -22.01 42.34
N THR A 121 15.43 -21.47 41.35
CA THR A 121 16.87 -21.71 41.14
C THR A 121 17.68 -21.28 42.36
N ASN A 122 17.43 -20.10 42.91
CA ASN A 122 18.09 -19.62 44.12
C ASN A 122 17.77 -20.49 45.36
N GLN A 123 16.53 -20.97 45.49
CA GLN A 123 16.15 -21.90 46.57
C GLN A 123 16.82 -23.26 46.41
N CYS A 124 16.91 -23.78 45.19
CA CYS A 124 17.62 -25.02 44.89
C CYS A 124 19.13 -24.91 45.19
N ASP A 125 19.77 -23.79 44.87
CA ASP A 125 21.17 -23.55 45.19
C ASP A 125 21.41 -23.45 46.71
N ASP A 126 20.61 -22.68 47.44
CA ASP A 126 20.67 -22.61 48.92
C ASP A 126 20.47 -24.00 49.56
N LEU A 127 19.52 -24.80 49.08
CA LEU A 127 19.33 -26.18 49.55
C LEU A 127 20.56 -27.07 49.25
N GLN A 128 21.11 -27.01 48.03
CA GLN A 128 22.32 -27.78 47.69
C GLN A 128 23.53 -27.36 48.52
N ASN A 129 23.70 -26.07 48.75
CA ASN A 129 24.78 -25.52 49.57
C ASN A 129 24.62 -25.93 51.04
N ARG A 130 23.40 -25.93 51.59
CA ARG A 130 23.12 -26.46 52.94
C ARG A 130 23.38 -27.96 53.05
N MET A 131 22.94 -28.76 52.06
CA MET A 131 23.20 -30.21 52.01
C MET A 131 24.68 -30.56 51.90
N ARG A 132 25.50 -29.67 51.33
CA ARG A 132 26.96 -29.86 51.19
C ARG A 132 27.78 -29.09 52.23
N ARG A 133 27.16 -28.31 53.12
CA ARG A 133 27.84 -27.40 54.06
C ARG A 133 28.85 -28.11 54.97
N ASN A 134 28.58 -29.35 55.35
CA ASN A 134 29.44 -30.14 56.22
C ASN A 134 30.38 -31.09 55.44
N ASN A 135 30.37 -31.04 54.11
CA ASN A 135 31.15 -31.93 53.25
C ASN A 135 32.45 -31.23 52.84
N LEU A 136 33.59 -31.78 53.26
CA LEU A 136 34.91 -31.32 52.83
C LEU A 136 35.40 -32.16 51.65
N ARG A 137 36.06 -31.52 50.68
CA ARG A 137 36.73 -32.21 49.57
C ARG A 137 38.22 -31.89 49.58
N ILE A 138 39.01 -32.90 49.93
CA ILE A 138 40.48 -32.83 49.95
C ILE A 138 40.98 -33.20 48.55
N TYR A 139 41.98 -32.48 48.06
CA TYR A 139 42.62 -32.69 46.76
C TYR A 139 44.09 -33.10 46.96
N GLN A 140 44.73 -33.63 45.92
CA GLN A 140 46.15 -34.02 45.92
C GLN A 140 46.53 -35.14 46.91
N VAL A 141 45.55 -35.97 47.32
CA VAL A 141 45.82 -37.21 48.06
C VAL A 141 46.29 -38.29 47.06
N PRO A 142 47.48 -38.91 47.24
CA PRO A 142 47.93 -40.01 46.38
C PRO A 142 47.07 -41.25 46.58
N GLU A 143 46.59 -41.84 45.50
CA GLU A 143 45.61 -42.93 45.57
C GLU A 143 46.20 -44.22 46.14
N GLY A 144 45.49 -44.80 47.12
CA GLY A 144 45.93 -46.00 47.84
C GLY A 144 46.73 -45.70 49.12
N SER A 145 47.06 -44.43 49.40
CA SER A 145 47.63 -44.02 50.70
C SER A 145 46.70 -44.29 51.89
N GLU A 146 45.39 -44.27 51.64
CA GLU A 146 44.30 -44.43 52.61
C GLU A 146 44.13 -45.87 53.13
N LYS A 147 44.71 -46.87 52.45
CA LYS A 147 44.64 -48.31 52.80
C LYS A 147 43.18 -48.79 52.98
N GLN A 148 42.88 -49.46 54.10
CA GLN A 148 41.58 -50.09 54.36
C GLN A 148 40.62 -49.23 55.22
N ASP A 149 41.12 -48.14 55.84
CA ASP A 149 40.30 -47.24 56.67
C ASP A 149 40.42 -45.78 56.19
N MET A 150 39.46 -45.39 55.35
CA MET A 150 39.30 -44.01 54.86
C MET A 150 39.05 -43.00 56.00
N VAL A 151 38.33 -43.41 57.05
CA VAL A 151 37.89 -42.48 58.10
C VAL A 151 39.06 -42.17 59.04
N GLY A 152 39.81 -43.19 59.47
CA GLY A 152 41.05 -43.01 60.22
C GLY A 152 42.05 -42.13 59.48
N PHE A 153 42.32 -42.45 58.21
CA PHE A 153 43.25 -41.68 57.38
C PHE A 153 42.88 -40.19 57.24
N VAL A 154 41.59 -39.87 57.01
CA VAL A 154 41.14 -38.48 56.92
C VAL A 154 41.25 -37.75 58.27
N LYS A 155 40.97 -38.43 59.40
CA LYS A 155 41.19 -37.83 60.74
C LYS A 155 42.67 -37.50 60.97
N ASP A 156 43.57 -38.41 60.60
CA ASP A 156 45.01 -38.20 60.76
C ASP A 156 45.53 -37.05 59.90
N ILE A 157 45.09 -36.94 58.63
CA ILE A 157 45.40 -35.76 57.79
C ILE A 157 44.95 -34.47 58.47
N ILE A 158 43.69 -34.39 58.91
CA ILE A 158 43.11 -33.16 59.46
C ILE A 158 43.80 -32.77 60.78
N ARG A 159 44.06 -33.73 61.68
CA ARG A 159 44.80 -33.48 62.93
C ARG A 159 46.22 -33.02 62.68
N ASN A 160 46.97 -33.69 61.80
CA ASN A 160 48.37 -33.37 61.54
C ASN A 160 48.54 -32.04 60.79
N THR A 161 47.59 -31.64 59.95
CA THR A 161 47.64 -30.37 59.21
C THR A 161 47.13 -29.16 59.98
N LEU A 162 46.08 -29.33 60.80
CA LEU A 162 45.46 -28.23 61.56
C LEU A 162 45.85 -28.19 63.05
N LEU A 163 46.67 -29.16 63.51
CA LEU A 163 47.14 -29.29 64.90
C LEU A 163 45.99 -29.36 65.94
N LEU A 164 44.87 -29.97 65.54
CA LEU A 164 43.68 -30.14 66.36
C LEU A 164 43.92 -31.17 67.48
N GLN A 165 43.65 -30.77 68.72
CA GLN A 165 43.71 -31.65 69.91
C GLN A 165 42.39 -32.39 70.17
N GLU A 166 41.31 -32.03 69.48
CA GLU A 166 39.98 -32.62 69.68
C GLU A 166 39.68 -33.82 68.75
N ASP A 167 38.73 -34.66 69.18
CA ASP A 167 38.26 -35.81 68.42
C ASP A 167 37.25 -35.39 67.34
N LEU A 168 37.62 -35.58 66.06
CA LEU A 168 36.73 -35.32 64.93
C LEU A 168 35.68 -36.42 64.76
N SER A 169 34.40 -36.03 64.73
CA SER A 169 33.27 -36.88 64.35
C SER A 169 33.03 -36.79 62.84
N ILE A 170 33.47 -37.82 62.10
CA ILE A 170 33.24 -37.96 60.67
C ILE A 170 32.13 -38.99 60.47
N GLU A 171 31.00 -38.58 59.89
CA GLU A 171 29.87 -39.48 59.60
C GLU A 171 30.21 -40.45 58.44
N ARG A 172 30.86 -39.94 57.39
CA ARG A 172 31.26 -40.72 56.22
C ARG A 172 32.49 -40.10 55.55
N ALA A 173 33.43 -40.96 55.14
CA ALA A 173 34.52 -40.61 54.24
C ALA A 173 34.51 -41.56 53.03
N HIS A 174 34.79 -41.04 51.84
CA HIS A 174 34.95 -41.83 50.62
C HIS A 174 35.78 -41.06 49.59
N GLN A 175 36.47 -41.78 48.71
CA GLN A 175 37.09 -41.21 47.51
C GLN A 175 36.02 -40.56 46.61
N ALA A 176 36.45 -39.67 45.70
CA ALA A 176 35.55 -39.16 44.66
C ALA A 176 35.13 -40.30 43.71
N LEU A 177 33.89 -40.26 43.20
CA LEU A 177 33.38 -41.23 42.22
C LEU A 177 33.98 -40.97 40.83
N GLY A 178 35.26 -41.31 40.66
CA GLY A 178 36.01 -41.24 39.40
C GLY A 178 36.75 -42.54 39.12
N SER A 179 37.09 -42.80 37.86
CA SER A 179 37.99 -43.90 37.51
C SER A 179 39.40 -43.60 37.98
N ARG A 180 40.12 -44.63 38.44
CA ARG A 180 41.55 -44.54 38.75
C ARG A 180 42.30 -43.93 37.54
N PRO A 181 43.07 -42.84 37.68
CA PRO A 181 44.02 -42.43 36.65
C PRO A 181 44.99 -43.59 36.37
N ALA A 182 45.35 -43.77 35.11
CA ALA A 182 46.32 -44.78 34.74
C ALA A 182 47.71 -44.39 35.26
N ASP A 183 48.46 -45.36 35.78
CA ASP A 183 49.84 -45.15 36.22
C ASP A 183 50.72 -44.75 35.01
N THR A 184 51.27 -43.54 35.05
CA THR A 184 52.27 -42.99 34.10
C THR A 184 53.58 -42.69 34.80
#